data_AF-A0AAU9VLY9-F1
#
_entry.id   AF-A0AAU9VLY9-F1
#
_cell.length_a   1.000
_cell.length_b   1.000
_cell.length_c   1.000
_cell.angle_alpha   90.00
_cell.angle_beta   90.00
_cell.angle_gamma   90.00
#
_symmetry.space_group_name_H-M   'P 1'
#
loop_
_entity.id
_entity.type
_entity.pdbx_description
1 polymer ?
#
loop_
_entity_poly.entity_id
_entity_poly.type
_entity_poly.pdbx_seq_one_letter_code
_entity_poly.pdbx_strand_id
1 'polypeptide(L)'
;SVTPKPPETFSVERTDKEGELRVCWKARLSWDLADQNYTVLYHAKGEIKNRTSSRSNKEFTLLTGLKDFTEYYVYVVVRLD
;
A
#
# COMPACT_ATOMS: atom_id res chain seq x y z
N SER A 1 -8.17 -14.39 -16.85
CA SER A 1 -7.58 -13.62 -15.74
C SER A 1 -8.73 -13.04 -14.93
N VAL A 2 -8.83 -13.41 -13.65
CA VAL A 2 -9.88 -12.91 -12.75
C VAL A 2 -9.26 -11.83 -11.88
N THR A 3 -9.93 -10.69 -11.74
CA THR A 3 -9.47 -9.63 -10.83
C THR A 3 -9.41 -10.18 -9.41
N PRO A 4 -8.25 -10.15 -8.73
CA PRO A 4 -8.15 -10.63 -7.36
C PRO A 4 -8.98 -9.75 -6.43
N LYS A 5 -9.47 -10.35 -5.34
CA LYS A 5 -10.07 -9.57 -4.24
C LYS A 5 -9.01 -8.64 -3.62
N PRO A 6 -9.38 -7.52 -2.99
CA PRO A 6 -8.43 -6.72 -2.23
C PRO A 6 -7.75 -7.53 -1.11
N PRO A 7 -6.51 -7.20 -0.72
CA PRO A 7 -5.86 -7.81 0.44
C PRO A 7 -6.64 -7.55 1.73
N GLU A 8 -6.33 -8.31 2.77
CA GLU A 8 -6.97 -8.22 4.08
C GLU A 8 -6.25 -7.21 4.99
N THR A 9 -6.93 -6.81 6.07
CA THR A 9 -6.36 -6.02 7.18
C THR A 9 -5.49 -4.83 6.75
N PHE A 10 -5.98 -4.01 5.81
CA PHE A 10 -5.29 -2.79 5.41
C PHE A 10 -5.21 -1.81 6.58
N SER A 11 -4.01 -1.37 6.93
CA SER A 11 -3.77 -0.35 7.96
C SER A 11 -2.68 0.64 7.56
N VAL A 12 -2.75 1.83 8.14
CA VAL A 12 -1.72 2.87 8.02
C VAL A 12 -1.38 3.34 9.43
N GLU A 13 -0.10 3.22 9.79
CA GLU A 13 0.42 3.50 11.13
C GLU A 13 1.53 4.55 11.04
N ARG A 14 1.64 5.39 12.08
CA ARG A 14 2.77 6.31 12.22
C ARG A 14 4.02 5.53 12.61
N THR A 15 5.18 6.00 12.18
CA THR A 15 6.48 5.53 12.68
C THR A 15 7.11 6.59 13.57
N ASP A 16 8.27 6.29 14.15
CA ASP A 16 9.05 7.24 14.96
C ASP A 16 9.74 8.32 14.10
N LYS A 17 9.67 8.21 12.77
CA LYS A 17 10.30 9.16 11.83
C LYS A 17 9.28 10.14 11.29
N GLU A 18 9.64 11.43 11.34
CA GLU A 18 8.87 12.50 10.73
C GLU A 18 8.71 12.31 9.22
N GLY A 19 7.53 12.62 8.70
CA GLY A 19 7.21 12.45 7.28
C GLY A 19 7.18 11.00 6.80
N GLU A 20 7.09 10.02 7.70
CA GLU A 20 7.01 8.59 7.38
C GLU A 20 5.72 7.94 7.91
N LEU A 21 5.09 7.10 7.08
CA LEU A 21 3.98 6.24 7.46
C LEU A 21 4.29 4.80 7.06
N ARG A 22 3.92 3.84 7.91
CA ARG A 22 3.95 2.41 7.60
C ARG A 22 2.58 1.97 7.10
N VAL A 23 2.55 1.39 5.90
CA VAL A 23 1.34 0.83 5.30
C VAL A 23 1.45 -0.68 5.34
N CYS A 24 0.46 -1.33 5.93
CA CYS A 24 0.42 -2.79 6.12
C CYS A 24 -0.85 -3.37 5.49
N TRP A 25 -0.76 -4.63 5.07
CA TRP A 25 -1.88 -5.43 4.58
C TRP A 25 -1.61 -6.92 4.87
N LYS A 26 -2.55 -7.79 4.55
CA LYS A 26 -2.37 -9.24 4.60
C LYS A 26 -2.78 -9.87 3.28
N ALA A 27 -1.98 -10.81 2.81
CA ALA A 27 -2.37 -11.71 1.74
C ALA A 27 -3.58 -12.53 2.17
N ARG A 28 -4.41 -12.92 1.21
CA ARG A 28 -5.45 -13.92 1.47
C ARG A 28 -4.84 -15.30 1.44
N LEU A 29 -5.26 -16.18 2.34
CA LEU A 29 -4.87 -17.59 2.36
C LEU A 29 -5.10 -18.31 1.02
N SER A 30 -6.11 -17.87 0.26
CA SER A 30 -6.39 -18.40 -1.07
C SER A 30 -5.31 -18.09 -2.12
N TRP A 31 -4.28 -17.31 -1.79
CA TRP A 31 -3.22 -16.88 -2.70
C TRP A 31 -1.87 -17.55 -2.42
N ASP A 32 -1.81 -18.52 -1.50
CA ASP A 32 -0.56 -19.14 -1.02
C ASP A 32 0.31 -19.78 -2.13
N LEU A 33 -0.29 -20.10 -3.29
CA LEU A 33 0.39 -20.71 -4.44
C LEU A 33 0.68 -19.72 -5.59
N ALA A 34 0.31 -18.45 -5.45
CA ALA A 34 0.49 -17.43 -6.48
C ALA A 34 1.49 -16.37 -6.01
N ASP A 35 2.28 -15.86 -6.95
CA ASP A 35 3.17 -14.73 -6.66
C ASP A 35 2.34 -13.45 -6.54
N GLN A 36 2.63 -12.65 -5.51
CA GLN A 36 1.82 -11.50 -5.14
C GLN A 36 2.60 -10.21 -5.35
N ASN A 37 2.11 -9.40 -6.27
CA ASN A 37 2.69 -8.10 -6.59
C ASN A 37 1.76 -6.98 -6.11
N TYR A 38 2.18 -6.29 -5.05
CA TYR A 38 1.45 -5.19 -4.44
C TYR A 38 1.98 -3.84 -4.94
N THR A 39 1.07 -2.94 -5.27
CA THR A 39 1.37 -1.54 -5.59
C THR A 39 0.58 -0.64 -4.64
N VAL A 40 1.29 0.11 -3.82
CA VAL A 40 0.70 1.17 -2.99
C VAL A 40 0.68 2.46 -3.78
N LEU A 41 -0.52 3.03 -3.94
CA LEU A 41 -0.76 4.31 -4.58
C LEU A 41 -1.13 5.32 -3.49
N TYR A 42 -0.54 6.52 -3.52
CA TYR A 42 -0.89 7.55 -2.56
C TYR A 42 -0.72 8.95 -3.13
N HIS A 43 -1.55 9.89 -2.66
CA HIS A 43 -1.46 11.30 -3.04
C HIS A 43 -2.02 12.18 -1.92
N ALA A 44 -1.54 13.42 -1.84
CA ALA A 44 -2.13 14.40 -0.94
C ALA A 44 -3.51 14.82 -1.43
N LYS A 45 -4.39 15.21 -0.51
CA LYS A 45 -5.70 15.78 -0.87
C LYS A 45 -5.52 17.03 -1.73
N GLY A 46 -6.20 17.04 -2.88
CA GLY A 46 -6.07 18.09 -3.90
C GLY A 46 -5.00 17.82 -4.96
N GLU A 47 -4.11 16.84 -4.76
CA GLU A 47 -3.21 16.37 -5.82
C GLU A 47 -3.91 15.34 -6.71
N ILE A 48 -3.67 15.41 -8.02
CA ILE A 48 -4.28 14.51 -9.03
C ILE A 48 -3.36 13.30 -9.32
N LYS A 49 -2.05 13.45 -9.07
CA LYS A 49 -1.05 12.43 -9.43
C LYS A 49 -0.72 11.54 -8.24
N ASN A 50 -0.86 10.24 -8.43
CA ASN A 50 -0.40 9.24 -7.47
C ASN A 50 1.12 9.11 -7.48
N ARG A 51 1.70 9.06 -6.27
CA ARG A 51 3.00 8.44 -6.02
C ARG A 51 2.80 6.94 -5.83
N THR A 52 3.81 6.14 -6.16
CA THR A 52 3.70 4.69 -6.19
C THR A 52 4.85 4.01 -5.45
N SER A 53 4.55 2.94 -4.72
CA SER A 53 5.55 2.07 -4.06
C SER A 53 5.17 0.61 -4.26
N SER A 54 6.03 -0.16 -4.93
CA SER A 54 5.74 -1.57 -5.26
C SER A 54 6.51 -2.54 -4.39
N ARG A 55 5.87 -3.66 -4.04
CA ARG A 55 6.42 -4.73 -3.20
C ARG A 55 5.98 -6.09 -3.73
N SER A 56 6.91 -7.02 -3.86
CA SER A 56 6.64 -8.41 -4.24
C SER A 56 6.69 -9.29 -2.98
N ASN A 57 5.69 -10.15 -2.81
CA ASN A 57 5.56 -11.13 -1.72
C ASN A 57 5.82 -10.54 -0.32
N LYS A 58 5.49 -9.25 -0.13
CA LYS A 58 5.72 -8.51 1.11
C LYS A 58 4.49 -7.69 1.45
N GLU A 59 4.09 -7.80 2.71
CA GLU A 59 2.82 -7.33 3.26
C GLU A 59 2.87 -5.92 3.87
N PHE A 60 3.95 -5.17 3.59
CA PHE A 60 4.07 -3.80 4.05
C PHE A 60 5.00 -2.94 3.19
N THR A 61 4.82 -1.63 3.28
CA THR A 61 5.78 -0.64 2.78
C THR A 61 5.89 0.57 3.71
N LEU A 62 6.93 1.36 3.52
CA LEU A 62 7.11 2.66 4.16
C LEU A 62 6.88 3.73 3.10
N LEU A 63 6.02 4.70 3.41
CA LEU A 63 5.85 5.93 2.63
C LEU A 63 6.67 7.01 3.32
N THR A 64 7.56 7.68 2.58
CA THR A 64 8.47 8.70 3.10
C THR A 64 8.31 10.02 2.35
N GLY A 65 8.86 11.10 2.91
CA GLY A 65 8.78 12.43 2.30
C GLY A 65 7.35 12.98 2.28
N LEU A 66 6.56 12.62 3.30
CA LEU A 66 5.23 13.14 3.50
C LEU A 66 5.31 14.50 4.21
N LYS A 67 4.52 15.45 3.73
CA LYS A 67 4.35 16.77 4.36
C LYS A 67 3.49 16.66 5.60
N ASP A 68 3.84 17.43 6.63
CA ASP A 68 3.05 17.54 7.85
C ASP A 68 1.69 18.18 7.61
N PHE A 69 0.78 17.93 8.55
CA PHE A 69 -0.58 18.49 8.57
C PHE A 69 -1.34 18.32 7.23
N THR A 70 -0.98 17.30 6.47
CA THR A 70 -1.52 17.03 5.14
C THR A 70 -2.33 15.73 5.17
N GLU A 71 -3.54 15.78 4.65
CA GLU A 71 -4.38 14.60 4.47
C GLU A 71 -3.93 13.83 3.22
N TYR A 72 -3.75 12.51 3.35
CA TYR A 72 -3.35 11.63 2.25
C TYR A 72 -4.40 10.55 2.01
N TYR A 73 -4.62 10.24 0.73
CA TYR A 73 -5.31 9.04 0.32
C TYR A 73 -4.28 7.96 0.02
N VAL A 74 -4.51 6.74 0.52
CA VAL A 74 -3.61 5.59 0.34
C VAL A 74 -4.43 4.38 -0.10
N TYR A 75 -3.97 3.72 -1.16
CA TYR A 75 -4.62 2.56 -1.76
C TYR A 75 -3.60 1.44 -1.94
N VAL A 76 -4.04 0.18 -1.84
CA VAL A 76 -3.23 -0.99 -2.18
C VAL A 76 -3.91 -1.75 -3.31
N VAL A 77 -3.16 -1.97 -4.38
CA VAL A 77 -3.55 -2.79 -5.51
C VAL A 77 -2.73 -4.06 -5.50
N VAL A 78 -3.34 -5.20 -5.77
CA VAL A 78 -2.66 -6.50 -5.87
C VAL A 78 -2.81 -7.08 -7.27
N ARG A 79 -1.76 -7.72 -7.76
CA ARG A 79 -1.76 -8.62 -8.92
C ARG A 79 -1.26 -9.99 -8.45
N LEU A 80 -1.88 -11.04 -8.96
CA LEU A 80 -1.48 -12.43 -8.73
C LEU A 80 -0.93 -12.95 -10.05
N ASP A 81 0.28 -13.48 -10.02
CA ASP A 81 0.98 -14.07 -11.16
C ASP A 81 1.12 -15.61 -10.99
#